data_AF-X1JAM1-F1
#
_entry.id   AF-X1JAM1-F1
#
_cell.length_a   1.000
_cell.length_b   1.000
_cell.length_c   1.000
_cell.angle_alpha   90.00
_cell.angle_beta   90.00
_cell.angle_gamma   90.00
#
_symmetry.space_group_name_H-M   'P 1'
#
loop_
_entity.id
_entity.type
_entity.pdbx_description
1 polymer ?
#
loop_
_entity_poly.entity_id
_entity_poly.type
_entity_poly.pdbx_seq_one_letter_code
_entity_poly.pdbx_strand_id
1 'polypeptide(L)' 'MTVEEQTNHSHHSNLGSEYARRARQRLTIPDRKVTKLGCWLYLYGSPTGDITFTIRKVSDDNIISSKVWG' A
#
# COMPACT_ATOMS: atom_id res chain seq x y z
N MET A 1 13.57 -13.95 -15.95
CA MET A 1 12.57 -13.22 -15.14
C MET A 1 13.23 -12.82 -13.84
N THR A 2 13.40 -11.52 -13.60
CA THR A 2 14.10 -11.00 -12.40
C THR A 2 13.12 -10.92 -11.23
N VAL A 3 13.57 -11.29 -10.03
CA VAL A 3 12.80 -11.20 -8.78
C VAL A 3 13.33 -10.03 -7.97
N GLU A 4 12.45 -9.13 -7.53
CA GLU A 4 12.83 -7.94 -6.78
C GLU A 4 11.90 -7.69 -5.58
N GLU A 5 12.47 -7.09 -4.54
CA GLU A 5 11.72 -6.56 -3.40
C GLU A 5 11.59 -5.04 -3.54
N GLN A 6 10.36 -4.52 -3.60
CA GLN A 6 10.14 -3.09 -3.63
C GLN A 6 9.93 -2.58 -2.21
N THR A 7 11.02 -2.21 -1.54
CA THR A 7 11.02 -1.73 -0.14
C THR A 7 10.82 -0.21 -0.03
N ASN A 8 11.08 0.51 -1.12
CA ASN A 8 10.89 1.97 -1.19
C ASN A 8 9.46 2.33 -1.56
N HIS A 9 8.93 3.32 -0.83
CA HIS A 9 7.62 3.90 -1.10
C HIS A 9 7.73 5.08 -2.06
N SER A 10 6.67 5.35 -2.83
CA SER A 10 6.65 6.48 -3.79
C SER A 10 6.21 7.80 -3.15
N HIS A 11 5.45 7.75 -2.05
CA HIS A 11 4.90 8.94 -1.40
C HIS A 11 4.57 8.69 0.08
N HIS A 12 5.00 9.59 0.98
CA HIS A 12 4.58 9.56 2.37
C HIS A 12 3.12 10.00 2.46
N SER A 13 2.25 9.17 3.02
CA SER A 13 0.86 9.53 3.26
C SER A 13 0.62 9.60 4.77
N ASN A 14 0.14 10.75 5.23
CA ASN A 14 -0.37 10.87 6.59
C ASN A 14 -1.69 10.09 6.67
N LEU A 15 -1.83 9.18 7.62
CA LEU A 15 -3.12 8.59 7.95
C LEU A 15 -3.70 9.33 9.15
N GLY A 16 -4.91 9.87 8.98
CA GLY A 16 -5.64 10.61 10.00
C GLY A 16 -7.15 10.36 9.90
N SER A 17 -7.86 10.48 11.03
CA SER A 17 -9.27 10.08 11.17
C SER A 17 -10.22 10.80 10.19
N GLU A 18 -10.00 12.09 9.94
CA GLU A 18 -10.96 12.92 9.19
C GLU A 18 -10.51 13.28 7.76
N TYR A 19 -9.22 13.53 7.52
CA TYR A 19 -8.77 14.11 6.25
C TYR A 19 -8.04 13.13 5.32
N ALA A 20 -7.45 12.06 5.85
CA ALA A 20 -6.62 11.15 5.07
C ALA A 20 -6.78 9.70 5.56
N ARG A 21 -7.88 9.06 5.15
CA ARG A 21 -8.21 7.67 5.51
C ARG A 21 -7.51 6.62 4.65
N ARG A 22 -6.74 7.04 3.63
CA ARG A 22 -6.12 6.13 2.66
C ARG A 22 -4.72 6.62 2.28
N ALA A 23 -3.75 5.72 2.41
CA ALA A 23 -2.42 5.83 1.82
C ALA A 23 -2.36 4.97 0.56
N ARG A 24 -1.64 5.40 -0.48
CA ARG A 24 -1.57 4.65 -1.75
C ARG A 24 -0.24 4.81 -2.46
N GLN A 25 0.17 3.72 -3.11
CA GLN A 25 1.30 3.66 -4.01
C GLN A 25 0.89 2.96 -5.30
N ARG A 26 1.43 3.40 -6.43
CA ARG A 26 1.28 2.74 -7.73
C ARG A 26 2.62 2.20 -8.17
N LEU A 27 2.67 0.94 -8.58
CA LEU A 27 3.87 0.31 -9.12
C LEU A 27 3.54 -0.33 -10.47
N THR A 28 4.28 0.04 -11.51
CA THR A 28 4.23 -0.64 -12.81
C THR A 28 5.17 -1.85 -12.76
N ILE A 29 4.67 -3.01 -13.17
CA ILE A 29 5.41 -4.28 -13.20
C ILE A 29 5.45 -4.76 -14.65
N PRO A 30 6.49 -4.42 -15.43
CA PRO A 30 6.61 -4.84 -16.83
C PRO A 30 7.07 -6.31 -16.91
N ASP A 31 8.39 -6.58 -16.83
CA ASP A 31 8.95 -7.93 -17.00
C ASP A 31 9.72 -8.42 -15.75
N ARG A 32 9.12 -8.22 -14.58
CA ARG A 32 9.70 -8.66 -13.30
C ARG A 32 8.65 -9.25 -12.37
N LYS A 33 9.11 -10.04 -11.41
CA LYS A 33 8.28 -10.51 -10.31
C LYS A 33 8.59 -9.69 -9.06
N VAL A 34 7.57 -9.06 -8.50
CA VAL A 34 7.67 -8.35 -7.21
C VAL A 34 7.10 -9.25 -6.13
N THR A 35 7.92 -9.61 -5.15
CA THR A 35 7.50 -10.51 -4.03
C THR A 35 7.16 -9.75 -2.76
N LYS A 36 7.62 -8.50 -2.64
CA LYS A 36 7.35 -7.64 -1.49
C LYS A 36 7.07 -6.21 -1.95
N LEU A 37 6.09 -5.58 -1.29
CA LEU A 37 5.75 -4.18 -1.42
C LEU A 37 5.83 -3.52 -0.03
N GLY A 38 6.72 -2.56 0.13
CA GLY A 38 6.83 -1.73 1.33
C GLY A 38 5.92 -0.51 1.24
N CYS A 39 5.15 -0.26 2.30
CA CYS A 39 4.35 0.95 2.48
C CYS A 39 4.80 1.64 3.76
N TRP A 40 5.09 2.94 3.69
CA TRP A 40 5.48 3.73 4.84
C TRP A 40 4.30 4.61 5.25
N LEU A 41 3.80 4.38 6.46
CA LEU A 41 2.66 5.10 7.01
C LEU A 41 3.16 6.01 8.13
N TYR A 42 2.75 7.27 8.11
CA TYR A 42 2.97 8.18 9.23
C TYR A 42 1.66 8.34 10.00
N LEU A 43 1.73 8.12 11.32
CA LEU A 43 0.61 8.31 12.21
C LEU A 43 0.43 9.81 12.47
N TYR A 44 -0.74 10.34 12.13
CA TYR A 44 -1.09 11.72 12.45
C TYR A 44 -2.32 11.79 13.35
N GLY A 45 -2.16 12.40 14.53
CA GLY A 45 -3.19 12.41 15.58
C GLY A 45 -3.32 11.07 16.29
N SER A 46 -4.54 10.76 16.73
CA SER A 46 -4.85 9.52 17.48
C SER A 46 -5.95 8.71 16.79
N PRO A 47 -5.74 8.23 15.54
CA PRO A 47 -6.73 7.41 14.85
C PRO A 47 -6.91 6.07 15.59
N THR A 48 -8.16 5.60 15.65
CA THR A 48 -8.55 4.32 16.25
C THR A 48 -9.08 3.37 15.17
N GLY A 49 -8.97 2.07 15.42
CA GLY A 49 -9.50 1.03 14.54
C GLY A 49 -8.45 0.47 13.57
N ASP A 50 -8.94 -0.40 12.69
CA ASP A 50 -8.07 -1.31 11.97
C ASP A 50 -7.41 -0.69 10.74
N ILE A 51 -6.18 -1.09 10.45
CA ILE A 51 -5.49 -0.74 9.20
C ILE A 51 -5.61 -1.89 8.22
N THR A 52 -6.27 -1.66 7.08
CA THR A 52 -6.33 -2.65 6.00
C THR A 52 -5.34 -2.32 4.89
N PHE A 53 -4.46 -3.26 4.58
CA PHE A 53 -3.61 -3.23 3.39
C PHE A 53 -4.29 -3.97 2.25
N THR A 54 -4.46 -3.31 1.11
CA THR A 54 -5.08 -3.93 -0.08
C THR A 54 -4.21 -3.67 -1.30
N ILE A 55 -3.89 -4.75 -2.02
CA ILE A 55 -3.23 -4.72 -3.32
C ILE A 55 -4.31 -4.94 -4.38
N ARG A 56 -4.45 -3.98 -5.28
CA ARG A 56 -5.38 -4.05 -6.41
C ARG A 56 -4.66 -3.86 -7.72
N LYS A 57 -5.16 -4.52 -8.76
CA LYS A 57 -4.68 -4.32 -10.13
C LYS A 57 -5.33 -3.06 -10.69
N VAL A 58 -4.52 -2.11 -11.15
CA VAL A 58 -5.02 -0.78 -11.56
C VAL A 58 -5.88 -0.83 -12.82
N SER A 59 -5.70 -1.81 -13.69
CA SER A 59 -6.42 -1.89 -14.97
C SER A 59 -7.88 -2.28 -14.83
N ASP A 60 -8.23 -3.02 -13.78
CA ASP A 60 -9.56 -3.63 -13.60
C ASP A 60 -10.07 -3.57 -12.15
N ASP A 61 -9.35 -2.88 -11.26
CA ASP A 61 -9.63 -2.76 -9.83
C ASP A 61 -9.77 -4.08 -9.06
N ASN A 62 -9.38 -5.22 -9.66
CA ASN A 62 -9.45 -6.52 -8.99
C ASN A 62 -8.49 -6.58 -7.80
N ILE A 63 -8.99 -7.06 -6.66
CA ILE A 63 -8.20 -7.27 -5.46
C ILE A 63 -7.32 -8.52 -5.63
N ILE A 64 -6.01 -8.33 -5.53
CA ILE A 64 -5.03 -9.41 -5.56
C ILE A 64 -4.82 -9.97 -4.13
N SER A 65 -4.80 -9.07 -3.14
CA SER A 65 -4.63 -9.44 -1.73
C SER A 65 -5.20 -8.36 -0.84
N SER A 66 -5.79 -8.75 0.28
CA SER A 66 -6.22 -7.83 1.34
C SER A 66 -5.93 -8.43 2.70
N LYS A 67 -5.43 -7.63 3.64
CA LYS A 67 -5.09 -8.07 5.00
C LYS A 67 -5.27 -6.94 6.01
N VAL A 68 -5.90 -7.26 7.13
CA VAL A 68 -6.01 -6.39 8.30
C VAL A 68 -4.73 -6.47 9.14
N TRP A 69 -4.27 -5.32 9.62
CA TRP A 69 -3.04 -5.15 10.40
C TRP A 69 -3.31 -4.28 11.63
N GLY A 70 -3.80 -4.93 12.69
CA GLY A 70 -4.36 -4.28 13.86
C GLY A 70 -5.85 -4.14 13.68
#